data_AF-A0A6N8G2P1-F1
#
_entry.id   AF-A0A6N8G2P1-F1
#
_cell.length_a   1.000
_cell.length_b   1.000
_cell.length_c   1.000
_cell.angle_alpha   90.00
_cell.angle_beta   90.00
_cell.angle_gamma   90.00
#
_symmetry.space_group_name_H-M   'P 1'
#
loop_
_entity.id
_entity.type
_entity.pdbx_description
1 polymer ?
#
loop_
_entity_poly.entity_id
_entity_poly.type
_entity_poly.pdbx_seq_one_letter_code
_entity_poly.pdbx_strand_id
1 'polypeptide(L)'
;MPEVPIVSELPPDYGGRGLTRHNDIARQLRRQPRRWGLVTDTAASRRAAYNTASRIRIGGYPAYLPAHAFEARAITTEDGVHQVWARYVGGDAA
;
A
#
# COMPACT_ATOMS: atom_id res chain seq x y z
N MET A 1 -6.42 -17.77 11.64
CA MET A 1 -5.43 -17.06 10.79
C MET A 1 -6.25 -16.20 9.83
N PRO A 2 -6.32 -14.86 9.91
CA PRO A 2 -7.15 -14.14 8.95
C PRO A 2 -6.37 -13.95 7.65
N GLU A 3 -6.99 -14.42 6.59
CA GLU A 3 -6.56 -14.38 5.20
C GLU A 3 -6.71 -12.93 4.70
N VAL A 4 -5.61 -12.29 4.31
CA VAL A 4 -5.66 -10.91 3.80
C VAL A 4 -6.29 -10.96 2.41
N PRO A 5 -7.41 -10.25 2.15
CA PRO A 5 -8.10 -10.29 0.87
C PRO A 5 -7.25 -9.61 -0.21
N ILE A 6 -7.06 -10.28 -1.34
CA ILE A 6 -6.29 -9.77 -2.47
C ILE A 6 -7.22 -9.64 -3.66
N VAL A 7 -7.24 -8.44 -4.23
CA VAL A 7 -8.25 -7.92 -5.16
C VAL A 7 -7.57 -7.33 -6.38
N SER A 8 -8.16 -7.53 -7.56
CA SER A 8 -7.60 -7.13 -8.86
C SER A 8 -8.01 -5.71 -9.28
N GLU A 9 -9.05 -5.18 -8.65
CA GLU A 9 -9.61 -3.85 -8.82
C GLU A 9 -9.94 -3.32 -7.42
N LEU A 10 -9.74 -2.02 -7.18
CA LEU A 10 -9.83 -1.37 -5.86
C LEU A 10 -11.22 -1.66 -5.23
N PRO A 11 -11.34 -2.49 -4.18
CA PRO A 11 -12.63 -2.78 -3.58
C PRO A 11 -13.13 -1.58 -2.75
N PRO A 12 -14.45 -1.48 -2.55
CA PRO A 12 -15.04 -0.47 -1.68
C PRO A 12 -14.61 -0.69 -0.22
N ASP A 13 -14.66 0.39 0.55
CA ASP A 13 -14.25 0.51 1.94
C ASP A 13 -14.70 -0.64 2.84
N TYR A 14 -13.74 -1.32 3.47
CA TYR A 14 -13.98 -2.21 4.59
C TYR A 14 -12.98 -1.87 5.69
N GLY A 15 -13.37 -0.94 6.57
CA GLY A 15 -12.56 -0.53 7.73
C GLY A 15 -12.02 -1.72 8.50
N GLY A 16 -10.70 -1.85 8.53
CA GLY A 16 -10.03 -3.03 9.05
C GLY A 16 -8.74 -2.66 9.76
N ARG A 17 -8.82 -2.56 11.10
CA ARG A 17 -7.75 -2.38 12.09
C ARG A 17 -6.32 -2.47 11.51
N GLY A 18 -5.76 -1.30 11.18
CA GLY A 18 -4.41 -1.13 10.63
C GLY A 18 -3.35 -1.89 11.44
N LEU A 19 -2.87 -2.99 10.87
CA LEU A 19 -1.64 -3.62 11.31
C LEU A 19 -0.52 -3.00 10.49
N THR A 20 0.27 -2.15 11.13
CA THR A 20 1.53 -1.55 10.66
C THR A 20 2.60 -2.63 10.39
N ARG A 21 2.29 -3.64 9.58
CA ARG A 21 3.15 -4.77 9.23
C ARG A 21 3.57 -4.64 7.77
N HIS A 22 4.33 -3.58 7.48
CA HIS A 22 4.83 -3.29 6.14
C HIS A 22 5.55 -4.49 5.50
N ASN A 23 6.22 -5.33 6.30
CA ASN A 23 6.87 -6.56 5.82
C ASN A 23 5.87 -7.61 5.31
N ASP A 24 4.75 -7.82 6.01
CA ASP A 24 3.75 -8.80 5.59
C ASP A 24 3.04 -8.34 4.32
N ILE A 25 2.68 -7.06 4.26
CA ILE A 25 2.04 -6.44 3.10
C ILE A 25 2.97 -6.50 1.90
N ALA A 26 4.22 -6.06 2.02
CA ALA A 26 5.19 -6.10 0.92
C ALA A 26 5.44 -7.54 0.43
N ARG A 27 5.54 -8.51 1.35
CA ARG A 27 5.70 -9.93 1.00
C ARG A 27 4.49 -10.47 0.24
N GLN A 28 3.28 -10.09 0.64
CA GLN A 28 2.06 -10.50 -0.04
C GLN A 28 1.95 -9.86 -1.42
N LEU A 29 2.27 -8.57 -1.54
CA LEU A 29 2.31 -7.86 -2.82
C LEU A 29 3.33 -8.46 -3.79
N ARG A 30 4.51 -8.89 -3.30
CA ARG A 30 5.49 -9.61 -4.13
C ARG A 30 4.98 -10.95 -4.63
N ARG A 31 4.17 -11.66 -3.83
CA ARG A 31 3.53 -12.92 -4.25
C ARG A 31 2.43 -12.69 -5.28
N GLN A 32 1.87 -11.48 -5.33
CA GLN A 32 0.77 -11.12 -6.22
C GLN A 32 1.09 -9.82 -6.97
N PRO A 33 2.05 -9.88 -7.91
CA PRO A 33 2.48 -8.71 -8.66
C PRO A 33 1.29 -8.05 -9.37
N ARG A 34 1.38 -6.73 -9.53
CA ARG A 34 0.39 -5.86 -10.21
C ARG A 34 -0.96 -5.69 -9.48
N ARG A 35 -1.20 -6.38 -8.37
CA ARG A 35 -2.41 -6.21 -7.54
C ARG A 35 -2.19 -5.13 -6.47
N TRP A 36 -3.22 -4.34 -6.21
CA TRP A 36 -3.21 -3.30 -5.18
C TRP A 36 -3.58 -3.91 -3.83
N GLY A 37 -2.75 -3.64 -2.82
CA GLY A 37 -3.00 -3.92 -1.43
C GLY A 37 -3.12 -2.62 -0.63
N LEU A 38 -4.11 -2.57 0.24
CA LEU A 38 -4.29 -1.48 1.18
C LEU A 38 -3.16 -1.51 2.22
N VAL A 39 -2.43 -0.41 2.33
CA VAL A 39 -1.31 -0.25 3.27
C VAL A 39 -1.77 0.46 4.54
N THR A 40 -2.61 1.48 4.39
CA THR A 40 -3.29 2.14 5.52
C THR A 40 -4.60 2.72 5.05
N ASP A 41 -5.62 2.60 5.87
CA ASP A 41 -6.97 3.18 5.72
C ASP A 41 -7.23 4.33 6.70
N THR A 42 -6.27 4.68 7.55
CA THR A 42 -6.48 5.67 8.63
C THR A 42 -5.36 6.72 8.66
N ALA A 43 -4.96 7.24 7.50
CA ALA A 43 -4.00 8.33 7.53
C ALA A 43 -4.64 9.59 8.15
N ALA A 44 -3.96 10.18 9.14
CA ALA A 44 -4.46 11.33 9.88
C ALA A 44 -4.75 12.57 9.01
N SER A 45 -4.20 12.63 7.80
CA SER A 45 -4.47 13.68 6.82
C SER A 45 -4.10 13.22 5.41
N ARG A 46 -4.65 13.90 4.39
CA ARG A 46 -4.25 13.72 2.99
C ARG A 46 -2.75 13.84 2.80
N ARG A 47 -2.12 14.80 3.48
CA ARG A 47 -0.66 15.02 3.43
C ARG A 47 0.12 13.85 4.04
N ALA A 48 -0.37 13.28 5.14
CA ALA A 48 0.22 12.08 5.73
C ALA A 48 0.13 10.88 4.76
N ALA A 49 -1.03 10.69 4.11
CA ALA A 49 -1.21 9.63 3.10
C ALA A 49 -0.24 9.80 1.92
N TYR A 50 -0.12 11.02 1.37
CA TYR A 50 0.83 11.31 0.28
C TYR A 50 2.28 11.05 0.68
N ASN A 51 2.69 11.46 1.89
CA ASN A 51 4.04 11.23 2.38
C ASN A 51 4.33 9.72 2.52
N THR A 52 3.38 8.95 3.04
CA THR A 52 3.52 7.48 3.14
C THR A 52 3.63 6.83 1.76
N ALA A 53 2.76 7.20 0.81
CA ALA A 53 2.83 6.72 -0.56
C ALA A 53 4.16 7.08 -1.23
N SER A 54 4.68 8.29 -0.99
CA SER A 54 5.99 8.72 -1.49
C SER A 54 7.12 7.86 -0.93
N ARG A 55 7.13 7.64 0.40
CA ARG A 55 8.13 6.79 1.08
C ARG A 55 8.12 5.35 0.56
N ILE A 56 6.94 4.78 0.29
CA ILE A 56 6.83 3.43 -0.29
C ILE A 56 7.47 3.40 -1.68
N ARG A 57 7.17 4.39 -2.54
CA ARG A 57 7.71 4.46 -3.91
C ARG A 57 9.24 4.55 -3.94
N ILE A 58 9.85 5.33 -3.04
CA ILE A 58 11.31 5.49 -2.99
C ILE A 58 12.02 4.39 -2.18
N GLY A 59 11.30 3.37 -1.68
CA GLY A 59 11.89 2.34 -0.83
C GLY A 59 12.36 2.85 0.54
N GLY A 60 11.75 3.93 1.04
CA GLY A 60 12.06 4.53 2.34
C GLY A 60 11.77 3.65 3.55
N TYR A 61 11.15 2.48 3.34
CA TYR A 61 11.08 1.40 4.32
C TYR A 61 11.79 0.16 3.77
N PRO A 62 12.54 -0.59 4.59
CA PRO A 62 13.27 -1.79 4.15
C PRO A 62 12.39 -2.83 3.43
N ALA A 63 11.11 -2.91 3.81
CA ALA A 63 10.13 -3.82 3.21
C ALA A 63 9.82 -3.51 1.73
N TYR A 64 9.91 -2.24 1.34
CA TYR A 64 9.56 -1.75 0.00
C TYR A 64 10.80 -1.50 -0.88
N LEU A 65 11.96 -2.00 -0.48
CA LEU A 65 13.14 -2.03 -1.34
C LEU A 65 13.00 -3.11 -2.44
N PRO A 66 13.71 -2.96 -3.57
CA PRO A 66 14.44 -1.76 -3.98
C PRO A 66 13.48 -0.60 -4.32
N ALA A 67 14.00 0.64 -4.35
CA ALA A 67 13.23 1.81 -4.76
C ALA A 67 12.57 1.56 -6.14
N HIS A 68 11.39 2.12 -6.35
CA HIS A 68 10.57 1.95 -7.56
C HIS A 68 10.03 0.53 -7.81
N ALA A 69 10.36 -0.46 -6.98
CA ALA A 69 9.78 -1.81 -7.11
C ALA A 69 8.29 -1.88 -6.72
N PHE A 70 7.82 -0.86 -6.00
CA PHE A 70 6.42 -0.72 -5.60
C PHE A 70 5.86 0.61 -6.09
N GLU A 71 4.70 0.55 -6.72
CA GLU A 71 3.89 1.74 -6.97
C GLU A 71 3.00 1.96 -5.75
N ALA A 72 2.86 3.21 -5.31
CA ALA A 72 1.95 3.55 -4.22
C ALA A 72 1.20 4.85 -4.50
N ARG A 73 -0.09 4.86 -4.14
CA ARG A 73 -1.01 5.97 -4.35
C ARG A 73 -1.74 6.29 -3.05
N ALA A 74 -1.87 7.57 -2.78
CA ALA A 74 -2.74 8.09 -1.74
C ALA A 74 -4.07 8.47 -2.37
N ILE A 75 -5.17 8.00 -1.80
CA ILE A 75 -6.52 8.38 -2.18
C ILE A 75 -7.26 8.94 -0.97
N THR A 76 -8.31 9.70 -1.23
CA THR A 76 -9.25 10.13 -0.20
C THR A 76 -10.61 9.68 -0.66
N THR A 77 -11.32 8.97 0.21
CA THR A 77 -12.64 8.41 -0.08
C THR A 77 -13.69 9.50 0.05
N GLU A 78 -14.91 9.22 -0.42
CA GLU A 78 -16.04 10.17 -0.32
C GLU A 78 -16.38 10.51 1.14
N ASP A 79 -16.16 9.55 2.05
CA ASP A 79 -16.30 9.72 3.50
C ASP A 79 -15.17 10.55 4.15
N GLY A 80 -14.25 11.10 3.34
CA GLY A 80 -13.11 11.88 3.81
C GLY A 80 -11.97 11.05 4.41
N VAL A 81 -12.01 9.72 4.25
CA VAL A 81 -10.98 8.82 4.79
C VAL A 81 -9.77 8.80 3.88
N HIS A 82 -8.58 9.00 4.45
CA HIS A 82 -7.33 9.02 3.70
C HIS A 82 -6.67 7.65 3.69
N GLN A 83 -6.57 7.06 2.51
CA GLN A 83 -6.04 5.72 2.33
C GLN A 83 -4.76 5.72 1.49
N VAL A 84 -3.91 4.73 1.70
CA VAL A 84 -2.72 4.46 0.90
C VAL A 84 -2.77 3.05 0.38
N TRP A 85 -2.66 2.93 -0.94
CA TRP A 85 -2.63 1.67 -1.66
C TRP A 85 -1.25 1.49 -2.26
N ALA A 86 -0.74 0.26 -2.25
CA ALA A 86 0.51 -0.08 -2.91
C ALA A 86 0.37 -1.35 -3.73
N ARG A 87 1.13 -1.46 -4.82
CA ARG A 87 1.26 -2.67 -5.62
C ARG A 87 2.72 -2.94 -5.95
N TYR A 88 3.10 -4.20 -5.99
CA TYR A 88 4.43 -4.58 -6.48
C TYR A 88 4.42 -4.57 -8.01
N VAL A 89 5.29 -3.77 -8.63
CA VAL A 89 5.39 -3.65 -10.09
C VAL A 89 6.63 -4.34 -10.65
N GLY A 90 7.52 -4.85 -9.78
CA GLY A 90 8.85 -5.30 -10.18
C GLY A 90 9.77 -4.10 -10.25
N GLY A 91 10.89 -4.15 -9.53
CA GLY A 91 11.92 -3.13 -9.67
C GLY A 91 12.65 -3.41 -10.98
N ASP A 92 12.48 -2.54 -11.96
CA ASP A 92 13.45 -2.45 -13.05
C ASP A 92 14.74 -1.95 -12.39
N ALA A 93 15.59 -2.90 -12.00
CA ALA A 93 16.97 -2.59 -11.70
C ALA A 93 17.63 -2.28 -13.04
N ALA A 94 17.49 -1.02 -13.48
CA ALA A 94 18.42 -0.44 -14.44
C ALA A 94 19.77 -0.23 -13.75
#